data_AF-A0A925QF74-F1
#
_entry.id   AF-A0A925QF74-F1
#
_cell.length_a   1.000
_cell.length_b   1.000
_cell.length_c   1.000
_cell.angle_alpha   90.00
_cell.angle_beta   90.00
_cell.angle_gamma   90.00
#
_symmetry.space_group_name_H-M   'P 1'
#
loop_
_entity.id
_entity.type
_entity.pdbx_description
1 polymer ?
#
loop_
_entity_poly.entity_id
_entity_poly.type
_entity_poly.pdbx_seq_one_letter_code
_entity_poly.pdbx_strand_id
1 'polypeptide(L)'
;MRTIHWFRLMCLVAVWSVITLSVNAQREPSNKQVEATIQITGLEPIDLARVAAVSAEIRKQRPQIPEPVLHQDARLIGSALPAITREFWKSGLSEDDAFWAALRGWKSARLESPLRLEPAKPMDESSFIRHVTNDVGAILFRWRIRQEKPEISSQVLNRDIVLISRSQPEISAAFEKRGLDASDARQASLFAWSEVRLKSALGPNQAMSRSSFVAFVENSTGIVMFDSEPDQADVFMGSNKIGTTSKEKARRLGRTFEDGKKVIVTFTKPEFVPETRECFAKGRDTVECKVELKRHQQ
;
A
#
# COMPACT_ATOMS: atom_id res chain seq x y z
N MET A 1 -61.23 6.88 -55.32
CA MET A 1 -62.48 7.48 -54.79
C MET A 1 -62.10 8.60 -53.84
N ARG A 2 -62.41 9.84 -54.25
CA ARG A 2 -62.29 11.05 -53.43
C ARG A 2 -63.65 11.32 -52.80
N THR A 3 -63.69 11.67 -51.53
CA THR A 3 -64.78 12.47 -50.96
C THR A 3 -64.21 13.40 -49.87
N ILE A 4 -64.53 14.68 -50.05
CA ILE A 4 -64.23 15.85 -49.24
C ILE A 4 -65.59 16.34 -48.73
N HIS A 5 -65.72 16.68 -47.45
CA HIS A 5 -66.68 17.64 -46.84
C HIS A 5 -66.12 17.97 -45.43
N TRP A 6 -65.67 19.15 -45.01
CA TRP A 6 -66.14 20.56 -44.99
C TRP A 6 -67.29 20.91 -44.01
N PHE A 7 -67.09 22.07 -43.35
CA PHE A 7 -67.94 22.89 -42.44
C PHE A 7 -68.01 22.48 -40.95
N ARG A 8 -67.37 23.22 -40.00
CA ARG A 8 -67.64 24.57 -39.41
C ARG A 8 -68.87 24.58 -38.48
N LEU A 9 -68.72 25.00 -37.21
CA LEU A 9 -69.15 26.31 -36.67
C LEU A 9 -68.95 26.43 -35.14
N MET A 10 -68.64 27.67 -34.72
CA MET A 10 -68.42 28.20 -33.36
C MET A 10 -69.70 28.35 -32.50
N CYS A 11 -69.50 28.45 -31.16
CA CYS A 11 -70.02 29.47 -30.21
C CYS A 11 -69.38 29.19 -28.81
N LEU A 12 -68.63 30.09 -28.11
CA LEU A 12 -69.02 31.27 -27.29
C LEU A 12 -70.18 30.93 -26.33
N VAL A 13 -70.22 31.08 -25.00
CA VAL A 13 -69.63 31.97 -23.95
C VAL A 13 -69.80 31.19 -22.62
N ALA A 14 -68.93 31.21 -21.60
CA ALA A 14 -69.04 32.12 -20.47
C ALA A 14 -67.97 31.88 -19.40
N VAL A 15 -67.51 33.01 -18.89
CA VAL A 15 -66.66 33.26 -17.72
C VAL A 15 -67.24 32.62 -16.47
N TRP A 16 -66.39 32.03 -15.61
CA TRP A 16 -66.47 32.18 -14.15
C TRP A 16 -65.08 31.99 -13.56
N SER A 17 -64.58 33.07 -12.94
CA SER A 17 -63.31 33.13 -12.22
C SER A 17 -63.41 32.34 -10.92
N VAL A 18 -62.49 31.40 -10.72
CA VAL A 18 -62.07 30.99 -9.37
C VAL A 18 -60.55 31.08 -9.33
N ILE A 19 -60.09 32.04 -8.53
CA ILE A 19 -58.70 32.26 -8.17
C ILE A 19 -58.31 31.11 -7.24
N THR A 20 -57.46 30.20 -7.71
CA THR A 20 -56.65 29.35 -6.84
C THR A 20 -55.20 29.83 -6.92
N LEU A 21 -54.72 30.35 -5.80
CA LEU A 21 -53.31 30.62 -5.54
C LEU A 21 -52.55 29.29 -5.53
N SER A 22 -52.01 28.90 -6.68
CA SER A 22 -50.99 27.85 -6.76
C SER A 22 -49.64 28.49 -6.49
N VAL A 23 -49.09 28.21 -5.30
CA VAL A 23 -47.69 28.49 -4.96
C VAL A 23 -46.81 27.69 -5.91
N ASN A 24 -46.20 28.42 -6.84
CA ASN A 24 -45.23 27.90 -7.78
C ASN A 24 -43.91 27.62 -7.03
N ALA A 25 -43.76 26.42 -6.49
CA ALA A 25 -42.47 25.93 -5.97
C ALA A 25 -41.64 25.39 -7.15
N GLN A 26 -41.17 26.30 -8.01
CA GLN A 26 -40.10 26.01 -8.96
C GLN A 26 -38.78 25.95 -8.17
N ARG A 27 -38.46 24.76 -7.66
CA ARG A 27 -37.09 24.45 -7.19
C ARG A 27 -36.19 24.36 -8.42
N GLU A 28 -35.38 25.38 -8.64
CA GLU A 28 -34.16 25.25 -9.41
C GLU A 28 -33.28 24.15 -8.78
N PRO A 29 -32.63 23.28 -9.57
CA PRO A 29 -31.54 22.47 -9.06
C PRO A 29 -30.34 23.40 -8.83
N SER A 30 -30.24 23.93 -7.61
CA SER A 30 -29.02 24.57 -7.11
C SER A 30 -27.90 23.53 -7.11
N ASN A 31 -27.20 23.43 -8.24
CA ASN A 31 -25.90 22.78 -8.34
C ASN A 31 -24.84 23.70 -7.71
N LYS A 32 -24.99 23.99 -6.41
CA LYS A 32 -23.90 24.44 -5.58
C LYS A 32 -23.23 23.17 -5.07
N GLN A 33 -22.22 22.71 -5.80
CA GLN A 33 -21.15 21.95 -5.19
C GLN A 33 -20.62 22.82 -4.05
N VAL A 34 -21.08 22.53 -2.83
CA VAL A 34 -20.49 23.09 -1.62
C VAL A 34 -19.11 22.44 -1.56
N GLU A 35 -18.09 23.17 -2.03
CA GLU A 35 -16.71 22.88 -1.67
C GLU A 35 -16.63 23.02 -0.15
N ALA A 36 -16.87 21.92 0.54
CA ALA A 36 -16.58 21.83 1.96
C ALA A 36 -15.07 22.00 2.11
N THR A 37 -14.64 23.20 2.50
CA THR A 37 -13.24 23.48 2.77
C THR A 37 -12.82 22.63 3.97
N ILE A 38 -12.00 21.61 3.71
CA ILE A 38 -11.45 20.73 4.72
C ILE A 38 -10.41 21.52 5.53
N GLN A 39 -10.77 21.96 6.74
CA GLN A 39 -9.79 22.49 7.68
C GLN A 39 -9.18 21.34 8.49
N ILE A 40 -8.00 20.88 8.06
CA ILE A 40 -7.15 19.98 8.86
C ILE A 40 -6.04 20.83 9.47
N THR A 41 -6.06 20.93 10.79
CA THR A 41 -5.03 21.66 11.55
C THR A 41 -3.70 20.93 11.41
N GLY A 42 -2.65 21.64 10.97
CA GLY A 42 -1.28 21.11 10.91
C GLY A 42 -0.82 20.54 9.55
N LEU A 43 -1.58 20.72 8.46
CA LEU A 43 -1.13 20.41 7.10
C LEU A 43 -0.87 21.69 6.30
N GLU A 44 0.18 21.70 5.48
CA GLU A 44 0.44 22.83 4.59
C GLU A 44 -0.63 22.92 3.47
N PRO A 45 -0.83 24.10 2.83
CA PRO A 45 -1.85 24.28 1.79
C PRO A 45 -1.75 23.31 0.61
N ILE A 46 -0.53 22.92 0.22
CA ILE A 46 -0.27 21.94 -0.85
C ILE A 46 -0.78 20.54 -0.45
N ASP A 47 -0.71 20.20 0.84
CA ASP A 47 -1.13 18.90 1.35
C ASP A 47 -2.64 18.78 1.44
N LEU A 48 -3.33 19.88 1.78
CA LEU A 48 -4.79 19.95 1.75
C LEU A 48 -5.36 19.68 0.35
N ALA A 49 -4.74 20.24 -0.70
CA ALA A 49 -5.13 19.99 -2.08
C ALA A 49 -4.97 18.52 -2.48
N ARG A 50 -3.88 17.88 -2.04
CA ARG A 50 -3.63 16.45 -2.30
C ARG A 50 -4.61 15.54 -1.55
N VAL A 51 -4.89 15.84 -0.29
CA VAL A 51 -5.91 15.13 0.52
C VAL A 51 -7.29 15.25 -0.15
N ALA A 52 -7.67 16.46 -0.59
CA ALA A 52 -8.93 16.69 -1.28
C ALA A 52 -9.02 15.89 -2.60
N ALA A 53 -7.94 15.83 -3.38
CA ALA A 53 -7.89 15.05 -4.62
C ALA A 53 -8.11 13.54 -4.37
N VAL A 54 -7.48 12.97 -3.35
CA VAL A 54 -7.69 11.56 -2.97
C VAL A 54 -9.11 11.32 -2.48
N SER A 55 -9.66 12.21 -1.65
CA SER A 55 -11.04 12.15 -1.19
C SER A 55 -12.04 12.14 -2.36
N ALA A 56 -11.84 13.04 -3.33
CA ALA A 56 -12.67 13.12 -4.53
C ALA A 56 -12.58 11.84 -5.37
N GLU A 57 -11.39 11.25 -5.49
CA GLU A 57 -11.22 9.98 -6.20
C GLU A 57 -11.90 8.80 -5.49
N ILE A 58 -11.76 8.71 -4.17
CA ILE A 58 -12.47 7.70 -3.36
C ILE A 58 -13.98 7.86 -3.58
N ARG A 59 -14.52 9.08 -3.47
CA ARG A 59 -15.94 9.36 -3.66
C ARG A 59 -16.45 9.02 -5.05
N LYS A 60 -15.66 9.31 -6.10
CA LYS A 60 -15.98 8.94 -7.48
C LYS A 60 -16.18 7.43 -7.64
N GLN A 61 -15.36 6.63 -6.97
CA GLN A 61 -15.44 5.17 -7.05
C GLN A 61 -16.42 4.57 -6.03
N ARG A 62 -16.66 5.28 -4.93
CA ARG A 62 -17.42 4.82 -3.76
C ARG A 62 -18.34 5.92 -3.22
N PRO A 63 -19.39 6.31 -3.98
CA PRO A 63 -20.27 7.41 -3.61
C PRO A 63 -21.09 7.13 -2.33
N GLN A 64 -21.16 5.88 -1.89
CA GLN A 64 -21.87 5.48 -0.67
C GLN A 64 -21.11 5.78 0.64
N ILE A 65 -19.84 6.21 0.58
CA ILE A 65 -19.08 6.61 1.78
C ILE A 65 -19.54 8.00 2.20
N PRO A 66 -20.07 8.20 3.42
CA PRO A 66 -20.55 9.50 3.87
C PRO A 66 -19.43 10.56 3.92
N GLU A 67 -19.74 11.81 3.56
CA GLU A 67 -18.80 12.94 3.66
C GLU A 67 -18.12 13.06 5.04
N PRO A 68 -18.87 12.96 6.16
CA PRO A 68 -18.28 13.09 7.48
C PRO A 68 -17.23 12.01 7.78
N VAL A 69 -17.38 10.83 7.17
CA VAL A 69 -16.43 9.71 7.31
C VAL A 69 -15.15 10.01 6.54
N LEU A 70 -15.23 10.54 5.32
CA LEU A 70 -14.03 10.96 4.56
C LEU A 70 -13.30 12.14 5.24
N HIS A 71 -14.03 13.08 5.84
CA HIS A 71 -13.41 14.12 6.66
C HIS A 71 -12.74 13.57 7.92
N GLN A 72 -13.34 12.58 8.57
CA GLN A 72 -12.74 11.93 9.73
C GLN A 72 -11.46 11.18 9.34
N ASP A 73 -11.48 10.43 8.24
CA ASP A 73 -10.30 9.78 7.71
C ASP A 73 -9.17 10.77 7.37
N ALA A 74 -9.51 11.89 6.73
CA ALA A 74 -8.53 12.90 6.36
C ALA A 74 -7.83 13.53 7.60
N ARG A 75 -8.59 13.75 8.69
CA ARG A 75 -8.02 14.17 9.98
C ARG A 75 -7.12 13.08 10.59
N LEU A 76 -7.53 11.82 10.50
CA LEU A 76 -6.74 10.69 10.97
C LEU A 76 -5.41 10.56 10.22
N ILE A 77 -5.37 10.84 8.91
CA ILE A 77 -4.10 10.88 8.16
C ILE A 77 -3.15 11.92 8.73
N GLY A 78 -3.66 13.13 9.01
CA GLY A 78 -2.87 14.18 9.65
C GLY A 78 -2.32 13.76 11.02
N SER A 79 -3.13 13.11 11.86
CA SER A 79 -2.67 12.63 13.19
C SER A 79 -1.70 11.46 13.10
N ALA A 80 -1.87 10.57 12.12
CA ALA A 80 -1.04 9.40 11.91
C ALA A 80 0.31 9.73 11.26
N LEU A 81 0.41 10.83 10.51
CA LEU A 81 1.58 11.17 9.70
C LEU A 81 2.90 11.23 10.50
N PRO A 82 2.98 11.80 11.72
CA PRO A 82 4.21 11.76 12.51
C PRO A 82 4.67 10.34 12.87
N ALA A 83 3.73 9.43 13.14
CA ALA A 83 4.06 8.03 13.43
C ALA A 83 4.56 7.30 12.18
N ILE A 84 3.88 7.49 11.05
CA ILE A 84 4.29 6.94 9.76
C ILE A 84 5.68 7.49 9.38
N THR A 85 5.90 8.79 9.50
CA THR A 85 7.19 9.45 9.20
C THR A 85 8.34 8.88 10.02
N ARG A 86 8.13 8.62 11.33
CA ARG A 86 9.14 7.95 12.16
C ARG A 86 9.50 6.56 11.66
N GLU A 87 8.54 5.77 11.19
CA GLU A 87 8.83 4.45 10.61
C GLU A 87 9.54 4.56 9.26
N PHE A 88 9.20 5.57 8.45
CA PHE A 88 9.83 5.85 7.17
C PHE A 88 11.29 6.29 7.34
N TRP A 89 11.59 7.14 8.33
CA TRP A 89 12.94 7.59 8.65
C TRP A 89 13.87 6.44 9.04
N LYS A 90 13.38 5.41 9.74
CA LYS A 90 14.17 4.20 10.04
C LYS A 90 14.67 3.50 8.78
N SER A 91 14.02 3.76 7.64
CA SER A 91 14.36 3.19 6.33
C SER A 91 15.00 4.21 5.38
N GLY A 92 15.38 5.39 5.87
CA GLY A 92 16.01 6.45 5.06
C GLY A 92 15.06 7.19 4.10
N LEU A 93 13.74 7.07 4.29
CA LEU A 93 12.73 7.76 3.48
C LEU A 93 12.44 9.16 4.02
N SER A 94 11.95 10.04 3.17
CA SER A 94 11.59 11.42 3.54
C SER A 94 10.19 11.51 4.17
N GLU A 95 9.88 12.66 4.76
CA GLU A 95 8.52 13.00 5.21
C GLU A 95 7.53 13.03 4.03
N ASP A 96 7.97 13.53 2.88
CA ASP A 96 7.18 13.50 1.63
C ASP A 96 6.79 12.06 1.24
N ASP A 97 7.73 11.11 1.35
CA ASP A 97 7.44 9.69 1.07
C ASP A 97 6.39 9.12 2.04
N ALA A 98 6.48 9.48 3.32
CA ALA A 98 5.52 9.09 4.35
C ALA A 98 4.13 9.66 4.07
N PHE A 99 4.05 10.92 3.64
CA PHE A 99 2.81 11.56 3.26
C PHE A 99 2.17 10.90 2.04
N TRP A 100 2.95 10.66 0.98
CA TRP A 100 2.47 9.91 -0.19
C TRP A 100 2.01 8.50 0.15
N ALA A 101 2.71 7.83 1.06
CA ALA A 101 2.32 6.52 1.57
C ALA A 101 0.98 6.56 2.29
N ALA A 102 0.79 7.56 3.16
CA ALA A 102 -0.45 7.72 3.92
C ALA A 102 -1.64 7.96 2.98
N LEU A 103 -1.49 8.83 1.98
CA LEU A 103 -2.52 9.07 0.96
C LEU A 103 -2.87 7.81 0.17
N ARG A 104 -1.86 7.01 -0.22
CA ARG A 104 -2.09 5.74 -0.91
C ARG A 104 -2.76 4.71 0.01
N GLY A 105 -2.30 4.58 1.24
CA GLY A 105 -2.87 3.67 2.22
C GLY A 105 -4.32 4.02 2.52
N TRP A 106 -4.69 5.31 2.56
CA TRP A 106 -6.09 5.71 2.76
C TRP A 106 -6.96 5.23 1.61
N LYS A 107 -6.51 5.46 0.37
CA LYS A 107 -7.20 5.00 -0.82
C LYS A 107 -7.34 3.47 -0.84
N SER A 108 -6.26 2.72 -0.56
CA SER A 108 -6.32 1.25 -0.53
C SER A 108 -7.24 0.75 0.60
N ALA A 109 -7.19 1.36 1.78
CA ALA A 109 -8.09 1.03 2.88
C ALA A 109 -9.57 1.18 2.47
N ARG A 110 -9.93 2.25 1.76
CA ARG A 110 -11.34 2.48 1.34
C ARG A 110 -11.78 1.68 0.12
N LEU A 111 -10.88 1.39 -0.82
CA LEU A 111 -11.24 0.75 -2.08
C LEU A 111 -11.04 -0.76 -2.07
N GLU A 112 -10.06 -1.26 -1.30
CA GLU A 112 -9.53 -2.62 -1.46
C GLU A 112 -9.57 -3.46 -0.18
N SER A 113 -9.61 -2.84 1.01
CA SER A 113 -9.62 -3.56 2.29
C SER A 113 -11.02 -4.03 2.73
N PRO A 114 -11.17 -4.83 3.80
CA PRO A 114 -12.47 -5.17 4.38
C PRO A 114 -13.36 -3.97 4.72
N LEU A 115 -12.76 -2.79 5.01
CA LEU A 115 -13.49 -1.55 5.25
C LEU A 115 -14.36 -1.12 4.06
N ARG A 116 -14.08 -1.66 2.86
CA ARG A 116 -14.93 -1.51 1.67
C ARG A 116 -16.33 -2.09 1.87
N LEU A 117 -16.56 -2.95 2.87
CA LEU A 117 -17.88 -3.51 3.17
C LEU A 117 -18.64 -2.66 4.22
N GLU A 118 -17.96 -1.71 4.87
CA GLU A 118 -18.48 -0.92 5.98
C GLU A 118 -18.31 0.60 5.69
N PRO A 119 -19.05 1.18 4.74
CA PRO A 119 -18.82 2.56 4.25
C PRO A 119 -18.99 3.64 5.31
N ALA A 120 -19.80 3.40 6.34
CA ALA A 120 -20.02 4.34 7.44
C ALA A 120 -18.98 4.22 8.57
N LYS A 121 -18.14 3.18 8.55
CA LYS A 121 -17.14 2.95 9.60
C LYS A 121 -15.90 3.80 9.35
N PRO A 122 -15.45 4.61 10.32
CA PRO A 122 -14.18 5.33 10.20
C PRO A 122 -12.99 4.36 10.23
N MET A 123 -11.86 4.77 9.65
CA MET A 123 -10.61 4.04 9.84
C MET A 123 -10.18 4.08 11.31
N ASP A 124 -9.56 2.99 11.77
CA ASP A 124 -8.85 2.94 13.05
C ASP A 124 -7.40 3.39 12.85
N GLU A 125 -6.90 4.30 13.70
CA GLU A 125 -5.59 4.92 13.52
C GLU A 125 -4.45 3.90 13.63
N SER A 126 -4.50 3.01 14.61
CA SER A 126 -3.46 1.98 14.80
C SER A 126 -3.42 0.98 13.63
N SER A 127 -4.60 0.60 13.13
CA SER A 127 -4.74 -0.28 11.98
C SER A 127 -4.30 0.43 10.69
N PHE A 128 -4.58 1.73 10.56
CA PHE A 128 -4.17 2.55 9.43
C PHE A 128 -2.65 2.76 9.39
N ILE A 129 -2.03 3.15 10.50
CA ILE A 129 -0.57 3.27 10.62
C ILE A 129 0.05 1.95 10.22
N ARG A 130 -0.40 0.83 10.82
CA ARG A 130 0.09 -0.51 10.48
C ARG A 130 -0.10 -0.84 9.00
N HIS A 131 -1.24 -0.48 8.41
CA HIS A 131 -1.51 -0.70 6.98
C HIS A 131 -0.53 0.07 6.09
N VAL A 132 -0.30 1.36 6.37
CA VAL A 132 0.63 2.21 5.62
C VAL A 132 2.07 1.75 5.82
N THR A 133 2.47 1.47 7.06
CA THR A 133 3.85 1.12 7.40
C THR A 133 4.21 -0.30 6.98
N ASN A 134 3.24 -1.22 6.92
CA ASN A 134 3.46 -2.54 6.35
C ASN A 134 3.68 -2.50 4.83
N ASP A 135 3.28 -1.42 4.15
CA ASP A 135 3.51 -1.22 2.71
C ASP A 135 4.70 -0.29 2.39
N VAL A 136 5.44 0.17 3.41
CA VAL A 136 6.71 0.93 3.24
C VAL A 136 7.64 0.24 2.26
N GLY A 137 7.72 -1.10 2.34
CA GLY A 137 8.54 -1.90 1.46
C GLY A 137 8.19 -1.66 -0.02
N ALA A 138 6.91 -1.71 -0.39
CA ALA A 138 6.51 -1.52 -1.78
C ALA A 138 6.86 -0.11 -2.28
N ILE A 139 6.81 0.88 -1.40
CA ILE A 139 7.18 2.26 -1.72
C ILE A 139 8.70 2.38 -1.94
N LEU A 140 9.52 1.81 -1.05
CA LEU A 140 10.97 1.75 -1.21
C LEU A 140 11.39 1.08 -2.51
N PHE A 141 10.87 -0.12 -2.77
CA PHE A 141 11.21 -0.87 -3.98
C PHE A 141 10.74 -0.13 -5.23
N ARG A 142 9.56 0.49 -5.21
CA ARG A 142 9.10 1.35 -6.31
C ARG A 142 10.02 2.54 -6.54
N TRP A 143 10.38 3.27 -5.47
CA TRP A 143 11.25 4.43 -5.55
C TRP A 143 12.59 4.03 -6.16
N ARG A 144 13.19 2.95 -5.66
CA ARG A 144 14.44 2.40 -6.18
C ARG A 144 14.33 2.04 -7.67
N ILE A 145 13.26 1.34 -8.07
CA ILE A 145 13.03 0.98 -9.48
C ILE A 145 12.98 2.23 -10.36
N ARG A 146 12.34 3.32 -9.90
CA ARG A 146 12.28 4.58 -10.66
C ARG A 146 13.62 5.30 -10.75
N GLN A 147 14.46 5.22 -9.72
CA GLN A 147 15.79 5.83 -9.75
C GLN A 147 16.71 5.09 -10.72
N GLU A 148 16.68 3.76 -10.71
CA GLU A 148 17.58 2.94 -11.54
C GLU A 148 17.06 2.76 -12.98
N LYS A 149 15.73 2.75 -13.19
CA LYS A 149 15.09 2.62 -14.51
C LYS A 149 13.94 3.64 -14.68
N PRO A 150 14.27 4.93 -14.86
CA PRO A 150 13.27 6.00 -14.95
C PRO A 150 12.31 5.87 -16.15
N GLU A 151 12.67 5.11 -17.18
CA GLU A 151 11.83 4.80 -18.33
C GLU A 151 10.60 3.95 -17.99
N ILE A 152 10.58 3.29 -16.82
CA ILE A 152 9.44 2.50 -16.35
C ILE A 152 8.38 3.44 -15.80
N SER A 153 7.27 3.56 -16.53
CA SER A 153 6.21 4.50 -16.17
C SER A 153 5.57 4.17 -14.80
N SER A 154 5.10 5.21 -14.11
CA SER A 154 4.34 5.04 -12.87
C SER A 154 3.06 4.20 -13.05
N GLN A 155 2.48 4.19 -14.24
CA GLN A 155 1.32 3.36 -14.54
C GLN A 155 1.67 1.87 -14.52
N VAL A 156 2.82 1.48 -15.08
CA VAL A 156 3.33 0.11 -15.05
C VAL A 156 3.60 -0.32 -13.61
N LEU A 157 4.32 0.50 -12.84
CA LEU A 157 4.61 0.21 -11.43
C LEU A 157 3.34 0.10 -10.57
N ASN A 158 2.29 0.88 -10.86
CA ASN A 158 0.99 0.74 -10.20
C ASN A 158 0.32 -0.60 -10.52
N ARG A 159 0.36 -1.04 -11.80
CA ARG A 159 -0.19 -2.35 -12.20
C ARG A 159 0.55 -3.50 -11.53
N ASP A 160 1.87 -3.37 -11.42
CA ASP A 160 2.71 -4.35 -10.74
C ASP A 160 2.32 -4.51 -9.27
N ILE A 161 2.15 -3.40 -8.53
CA ILE A 161 1.71 -3.45 -7.12
C ILE A 161 0.38 -4.21 -6.99
N VAL A 162 -0.59 -3.91 -7.87
CA VAL A 162 -1.90 -4.60 -7.86
C VAL A 162 -1.71 -6.10 -8.12
N LEU A 163 -0.85 -6.47 -9.07
CA LEU A 163 -0.53 -7.87 -9.35
C LEU A 163 0.11 -8.54 -8.13
N ILE A 164 1.10 -7.91 -7.51
CA ILE A 164 1.79 -8.43 -6.32
C ILE A 164 0.80 -8.66 -5.19
N SER A 165 -0.10 -7.71 -4.93
CA SER A 165 -1.14 -7.83 -3.90
C SER A 165 -2.11 -8.97 -4.21
N ARG A 166 -2.51 -9.16 -5.47
CA ARG A 166 -3.36 -10.29 -5.89
C ARG A 166 -2.67 -11.65 -5.80
N SER A 167 -1.34 -11.68 -5.92
CA SER A 167 -0.53 -12.89 -5.78
C SER A 167 -0.25 -13.27 -4.32
N GLN A 168 -0.41 -12.34 -3.37
CA GLN A 168 -0.02 -12.59 -1.98
C GLN A 168 -0.65 -13.81 -1.31
N PRO A 169 -1.95 -14.11 -1.47
CA PRO A 169 -2.54 -15.28 -0.81
C PRO A 169 -1.87 -16.59 -1.23
N GLU A 170 -1.54 -16.71 -2.51
CA GLU A 170 -0.89 -17.89 -3.08
C GLU A 170 0.57 -18.02 -2.62
N ILE A 171 1.32 -16.93 -2.69
CA ILE A 171 2.72 -16.88 -2.24
C ILE A 171 2.79 -17.16 -0.73
N SER A 172 1.90 -16.57 0.06
CA SER A 172 1.83 -16.78 1.51
C SER A 172 1.57 -18.24 1.85
N ALA A 173 0.63 -18.90 1.15
CA ALA A 173 0.34 -20.31 1.35
C ALA A 173 1.55 -21.21 0.98
N ALA A 174 2.33 -20.83 -0.04
CA ALA A 174 3.56 -21.56 -0.40
C ALA A 174 4.66 -21.39 0.66
N PHE A 175 4.80 -20.19 1.23
CA PHE A 175 5.76 -19.88 2.29
C PHE A 175 5.39 -20.54 3.62
N GLU A 176 4.10 -20.58 3.96
CA GLU A 176 3.60 -21.24 5.17
C GLU A 176 3.93 -22.74 5.18
N LYS A 177 3.84 -23.42 4.02
CA LYS A 177 4.27 -24.82 3.86
C LYS A 177 5.75 -25.05 4.17
N ARG A 178 6.57 -23.99 4.10
CA ARG A 178 8.01 -23.99 4.43
C ARG A 178 8.29 -23.51 5.86
N GLY A 179 7.25 -23.22 6.65
CA GLY A 179 7.36 -22.72 8.02
C GLY A 179 7.68 -21.22 8.12
N LEU A 180 7.47 -20.47 7.04
CA LEU A 180 7.65 -19.02 6.94
C LEU A 180 6.31 -18.30 7.06
N ASP A 181 6.31 -17.03 7.43
CA ASP A 181 5.08 -16.28 7.63
C ASP A 181 4.70 -15.38 6.44
N ALA A 182 3.55 -14.69 6.56
CA ALA A 182 3.07 -13.77 5.53
C ALA A 182 3.96 -12.54 5.33
N SER A 183 4.74 -12.14 6.34
CA SER A 183 5.72 -11.06 6.23
C SER A 183 6.90 -11.51 5.37
N ASP A 184 7.41 -12.72 5.57
CA ASP A 184 8.45 -13.32 4.72
C ASP A 184 8.00 -13.38 3.25
N ALA A 185 6.78 -13.86 3.01
CA ALA A 185 6.16 -13.93 1.69
C ALA A 185 6.06 -12.54 1.03
N ARG A 186 5.65 -11.54 1.80
CA ARG A 186 5.56 -10.15 1.31
C ARG A 186 6.93 -9.59 0.97
N GLN A 187 7.93 -9.76 1.82
CA GLN A 187 9.30 -9.29 1.55
C GLN A 187 9.89 -9.94 0.31
N ALA A 188 9.73 -11.26 0.16
CA ALA A 188 10.20 -11.97 -1.02
C ALA A 188 9.52 -11.49 -2.30
N SER A 189 8.23 -11.19 -2.24
CA SER A 189 7.49 -10.61 -3.37
C SER A 189 8.02 -9.24 -3.78
N LEU A 190 8.33 -8.37 -2.82
CA LEU A 190 8.84 -7.03 -3.09
C LEU A 190 10.27 -7.06 -3.65
N PHE A 191 11.11 -7.95 -3.11
CA PHE A 191 12.43 -8.23 -3.65
C PHE A 191 12.33 -8.73 -5.10
N ALA A 192 11.50 -9.76 -5.35
CA ALA A 192 11.25 -10.29 -6.67
C ALA A 192 10.76 -9.23 -7.66
N TRP A 193 9.90 -8.31 -7.22
CA TRP A 193 9.45 -7.21 -8.07
C TRP A 193 10.62 -6.34 -8.54
N SER A 194 11.53 -5.98 -7.64
CA SER A 194 12.73 -5.25 -8.03
C SER A 194 13.65 -6.04 -8.94
N GLU A 195 13.86 -7.33 -8.69
CA GLU A 195 14.69 -8.17 -9.56
C GLU A 195 14.11 -8.25 -10.97
N VAL A 196 12.81 -8.50 -11.08
CA VAL A 196 12.12 -8.56 -12.37
C VAL A 196 12.23 -7.23 -13.11
N ARG A 197 12.10 -6.09 -12.42
CA ARG A 197 12.17 -4.79 -13.11
C ARG A 197 13.59 -4.35 -13.41
N LEU A 198 14.53 -4.57 -12.50
CA LEU A 198 15.90 -4.05 -12.59
C LEU A 198 16.82 -4.99 -13.38
N LYS A 199 16.67 -6.29 -13.21
CA LYS A 199 17.63 -7.27 -13.73
C LYS A 199 17.10 -8.18 -14.84
N SER A 200 15.77 -8.35 -14.99
CA SER A 200 15.24 -9.23 -16.04
C SER A 200 15.16 -8.55 -17.41
N ALA A 201 14.93 -9.37 -18.45
CA ALA A 201 14.66 -8.91 -19.81
C ALA A 201 13.26 -8.28 -20.01
N LEU A 202 12.46 -8.15 -18.95
CA LEU A 202 11.15 -7.52 -19.03
C LEU A 202 11.28 -6.05 -19.45
N GLY A 203 10.71 -5.73 -20.59
CA GLY A 203 10.73 -4.36 -21.11
C GLY A 203 10.01 -3.37 -20.18
N PRO A 204 10.35 -2.07 -20.25
CA PRO A 204 9.85 -1.06 -19.32
C PRO A 204 8.33 -0.85 -19.37
N ASN A 205 7.72 -1.19 -20.50
CA ASN A 205 6.26 -1.11 -20.70
C ASN A 205 5.55 -2.46 -20.65
N GLN A 206 6.29 -3.56 -20.49
CA GLN A 206 5.72 -4.90 -20.43
C GLN A 206 5.12 -5.17 -19.05
N ALA A 207 3.94 -5.77 -19.05
CA ALA A 207 3.27 -6.22 -17.83
C ALA A 207 3.91 -7.52 -17.34
N MET A 208 4.06 -7.65 -16.02
CA MET A 208 4.38 -8.94 -15.41
C MET A 208 3.19 -9.90 -15.55
N SER A 209 3.47 -11.19 -15.78
CA SER A 209 2.47 -12.25 -15.65
C SER A 209 2.35 -12.68 -14.19
N ARG A 210 1.12 -12.88 -13.70
CA ARG A 210 0.89 -13.34 -12.31
C ARG A 210 1.54 -14.70 -12.07
N SER A 211 1.32 -15.68 -12.95
CA SER A 211 1.86 -17.03 -12.77
C SER A 211 3.39 -17.05 -12.81
N SER A 212 3.98 -16.32 -13.75
CA SER A 212 5.45 -16.21 -13.84
C SER A 212 6.03 -15.49 -12.63
N PHE A 213 5.36 -14.46 -12.11
CA PHE A 213 5.79 -13.76 -10.91
C PHE A 213 5.73 -14.65 -9.66
N VAL A 214 4.62 -15.37 -9.44
CA VAL A 214 4.50 -16.34 -8.34
C VAL A 214 5.60 -17.41 -8.43
N ALA A 215 5.78 -18.02 -9.61
CA ALA A 215 6.82 -19.02 -9.82
C ALA A 215 8.23 -18.46 -9.59
N PHE A 216 8.50 -17.20 -9.96
CA PHE A 216 9.77 -16.55 -9.70
C PHE A 216 10.02 -16.38 -8.20
N VAL A 217 9.03 -15.86 -7.46
CA VAL A 217 9.11 -15.72 -5.99
C VAL A 217 9.35 -17.07 -5.32
N GLU A 218 8.65 -18.12 -5.73
CA GLU A 218 8.77 -19.42 -5.07
C GLU A 218 10.10 -20.13 -5.33
N ASN A 219 10.70 -19.94 -6.51
CA ASN A 219 11.85 -20.74 -6.94
C ASN A 219 13.18 -19.98 -6.96
N SER A 220 13.15 -18.65 -7.13
CA SER A 220 14.35 -17.86 -7.41
C SER A 220 14.81 -17.01 -6.23
N THR A 221 14.00 -16.90 -5.16
CA THR A 221 14.34 -16.07 -4.01
C THR A 221 14.76 -16.92 -2.82
N GLY A 222 16.07 -16.92 -2.51
CA GLY A 222 16.63 -17.62 -1.37
C GLY A 222 16.41 -16.85 -0.07
N ILE A 223 15.98 -17.53 0.99
CA ILE A 223 15.81 -16.92 2.31
C ILE A 223 16.95 -17.36 3.21
N VAL A 224 17.64 -16.40 3.81
CA VAL A 224 18.62 -16.66 4.86
C VAL A 224 18.00 -16.29 6.20
N MET A 225 17.95 -17.27 7.11
CA MET A 225 17.50 -17.09 8.49
C MET A 225 18.72 -16.88 9.37
N PHE A 226 18.79 -15.75 10.06
CA PHE A 226 19.88 -15.43 10.98
C PHE A 226 19.54 -15.88 12.40
N ASP A 227 20.45 -16.62 13.01
CA ASP A 227 20.28 -17.17 14.36
C ASP A 227 21.58 -17.02 15.17
N SER A 228 21.45 -16.83 16.47
CA SER A 228 22.59 -16.66 17.37
C SER A 228 22.38 -17.37 18.71
N GLU A 229 23.48 -17.86 19.28
CA GLU A 229 23.54 -18.29 20.67
C GLU A 229 24.61 -17.46 21.42
N PRO A 230 24.27 -16.72 22.49
CA PRO A 230 22.91 -16.49 22.96
C PRO A 230 22.07 -15.65 21.98
N ASP A 231 20.75 -15.79 22.10
CA ASP A 231 19.76 -15.07 21.29
C ASP A 231 19.83 -13.54 21.49
N GLN A 232 19.09 -12.74 20.72
CA GLN A 232 19.09 -11.27 20.83
C GLN A 232 20.43 -10.62 20.44
N ALA A 233 21.10 -11.17 19.43
CA ALA A 233 22.24 -10.52 18.80
C ALA A 233 21.76 -9.59 17.68
N ASP A 234 22.32 -8.39 17.62
CA ASP A 234 22.12 -7.50 16.50
C ASP A 234 22.90 -7.99 15.29
N VAL A 235 22.23 -8.08 14.14
CA VAL A 235 22.80 -8.56 12.88
C VAL A 235 23.00 -7.39 11.95
N PHE A 236 24.20 -7.27 11.39
CA PHE A 236 24.62 -6.21 10.50
C PHE A 236 25.04 -6.78 9.15
N MET A 237 24.74 -6.04 8.07
CA MET A 237 25.28 -6.28 6.74
C MET A 237 26.05 -5.04 6.31
N GLY A 238 27.39 -5.15 6.30
CA GLY A 238 28.24 -3.97 6.29
C GLY A 238 28.01 -3.13 7.55
N SER A 239 27.77 -1.82 7.39
CA SER A 239 27.48 -0.91 8.49
C SER A 239 26.00 -0.86 8.89
N ASN A 240 25.11 -1.53 8.15
CA ASN A 240 23.66 -1.40 8.31
C ASN A 240 23.12 -2.51 9.21
N LYS A 241 22.48 -2.13 10.33
CA LYS A 241 21.73 -3.08 11.17
C LYS A 241 20.53 -3.59 10.39
N ILE A 242 20.48 -4.89 10.13
CA ILE A 242 19.35 -5.51 9.45
C ILE A 242 18.31 -6.05 10.42
N GLY A 243 18.65 -6.27 11.69
CA GLY A 243 17.70 -6.68 12.72
C GLY A 243 18.37 -7.24 13.96
N THR A 244 17.58 -7.91 14.79
CA THR A 244 18.03 -8.59 16.01
C THR A 244 17.51 -10.03 15.97
N THR A 245 18.34 -11.01 16.29
CA THR A 245 17.94 -12.42 16.33
C THR A 245 16.89 -12.65 17.42
N SER A 246 16.00 -13.62 17.18
CA SER A 246 15.00 -14.05 18.15
C SER A 246 14.74 -15.54 18.00
N LYS A 247 14.68 -16.26 19.12
CA LYS A 247 14.24 -17.66 19.21
C LYS A 247 12.74 -17.83 19.01
N GLU A 248 11.96 -16.75 19.12
CA GLU A 248 10.53 -16.82 18.84
C GLU A 248 10.30 -17.08 17.34
N LYS A 249 9.63 -18.20 17.02
CA LYS A 249 9.41 -18.62 15.62
C LYS A 249 8.77 -17.52 14.75
N ALA A 250 7.83 -16.76 15.31
CA ALA A 250 7.14 -15.64 14.64
C ALA A 250 7.98 -14.36 14.52
N ARG A 251 9.21 -14.35 15.04
CA ARG A 251 10.12 -13.19 15.02
C ARG A 251 11.54 -13.55 14.57
N ARG A 252 11.74 -14.75 14.03
CA ARG A 252 13.06 -15.13 13.50
C ARG A 252 13.46 -14.14 12.41
N LEU A 253 14.73 -13.78 12.38
CA LEU A 253 15.23 -12.78 11.44
C LEU A 253 15.51 -13.42 10.08
N GLY A 254 14.51 -13.44 9.19
CA GLY A 254 14.66 -13.86 7.80
C GLY A 254 14.93 -12.69 6.85
N ARG A 255 15.82 -12.86 5.87
CA ARG A 255 15.95 -11.92 4.74
C ARG A 255 16.03 -12.68 3.42
N THR A 256 15.40 -12.10 2.40
CA THR A 256 15.38 -12.64 1.05
C THR A 256 16.54 -12.09 0.22
N PHE A 257 17.17 -12.95 -0.57
CA PHE A 257 18.26 -12.62 -1.47
C PHE A 257 18.12 -13.35 -2.81
N GLU A 258 18.92 -12.92 -3.79
CA GLU A 258 19.12 -13.63 -5.04
C GLU A 258 19.73 -15.01 -4.79
N ASP A 259 19.36 -16.01 -5.61
CA ASP A 259 19.95 -17.34 -5.52
C ASP A 259 21.47 -17.30 -5.70
N GLY A 260 22.18 -18.12 -4.92
CA GLY A 260 23.64 -18.17 -4.89
C GLY A 260 24.30 -16.92 -4.28
N LYS A 261 23.54 -15.92 -3.85
CA LYS A 261 24.11 -14.68 -3.30
C LYS A 261 24.89 -14.99 -2.02
N LYS A 262 26.18 -14.66 -2.03
CA LYS A 262 26.99 -14.57 -0.82
C LYS A 262 26.55 -13.36 0.00
N VAL A 263 26.20 -13.61 1.26
CA VAL A 263 25.79 -12.63 2.25
C VAL A 263 26.80 -12.69 3.39
N ILE A 264 27.49 -11.57 3.64
CA ILE A 264 28.42 -11.44 4.76
C ILE A 264 27.71 -10.64 5.84
N VAL A 265 27.57 -11.22 7.03
CA VAL A 265 26.91 -10.58 8.17
C VAL A 265 27.78 -10.60 9.41
N THR A 266 27.64 -9.57 10.23
CA THR A 266 28.28 -9.48 11.54
C THR A 266 27.21 -9.52 12.62
N PHE A 267 27.37 -10.44 13.56
CA PHE A 267 26.54 -10.57 14.74
C PHE A 267 27.24 -9.86 15.90
N THR A 268 26.51 -9.02 16.61
CA THR A 268 27.03 -8.27 17.76
C THR A 268 26.07 -8.38 18.92
N LYS A 269 26.61 -8.49 20.13
CA LYS A 269 25.82 -8.48 21.35
C LYS A 269 26.67 -7.92 22.49
N PRO A 270 26.13 -7.07 23.39
CA PRO A 270 26.88 -6.59 24.54
C PRO A 270 27.47 -7.75 25.34
N GLU A 271 28.73 -7.61 25.77
CA GLU A 271 29.51 -8.62 26.52
C GLU A 271 30.02 -9.82 25.69
N PHE A 272 29.73 -9.86 24.39
CA PHE A 272 30.20 -10.91 23.47
C PHE A 272 31.11 -10.34 22.39
N VAL A 273 32.09 -11.15 21.98
CA VAL A 273 32.95 -10.85 20.85
C VAL A 273 32.11 -10.85 19.57
N PRO A 274 32.11 -9.75 18.78
CA PRO A 274 31.45 -9.73 17.48
C PRO A 274 31.97 -10.83 16.56
N GLU A 275 31.07 -11.48 15.82
CA GLU A 275 31.43 -12.57 14.92
C GLU A 275 30.86 -12.33 13.52
N THR A 276 31.71 -12.51 12.50
CA THR A 276 31.32 -12.35 11.10
C THR A 276 31.18 -13.70 10.43
N ARG A 277 30.10 -13.89 9.68
CA ARG A 277 29.80 -15.13 8.96
C ARG A 277 29.50 -14.85 7.50
N GLU A 278 29.96 -15.77 6.65
CA GLU A 278 29.56 -15.84 5.26
C GLU A 278 28.46 -16.89 5.11
N CYS A 279 27.34 -16.47 4.53
CA CYS A 279 26.16 -17.29 4.32
C CYS A 279 25.74 -17.19 2.86
N PHE A 280 25.15 -18.25 2.31
CA PHE A 280 24.77 -18.29 0.90
C PHE A 280 23.28 -18.51 0.81
N ALA A 281 22.58 -17.59 0.15
CA ALA A 281 21.19 -17.80 -0.20
C ALA A 281 21.10 -18.93 -1.25
N LYS A 282 20.11 -19.79 -1.11
CA LYS A 282 19.84 -20.90 -2.04
C LYS A 282 18.38 -20.85 -2.45
N GLY A 283 18.13 -20.74 -3.74
CA GLY A 283 16.86 -20.33 -4.38
C GLY A 283 15.61 -20.75 -3.62
N ARG A 284 15.10 -21.96 -3.84
CA ARG A 284 13.89 -22.43 -3.17
C ARG A 284 14.09 -22.75 -1.68
N ASP A 285 15.31 -22.78 -1.20
CA ASP A 285 15.64 -23.25 0.14
C ASP A 285 15.64 -22.10 1.16
N THR A 286 15.43 -22.49 2.42
CA THR A 286 15.68 -21.62 3.57
C THR A 286 17.01 -22.05 4.16
N VAL A 287 17.99 -21.13 4.21
CA VAL A 287 19.33 -21.40 4.71
C VAL A 287 19.48 -20.79 6.10
N GLU A 288 19.88 -21.59 7.08
CA GLU A 288 20.20 -21.09 8.42
C GLU A 288 21.65 -20.58 8.48
N CYS A 289 21.79 -19.31 8.83
CA CYS A 289 23.04 -18.61 9.07
C CYS A 289 23.18 -18.43 10.58
N LYS A 290 23.75 -19.45 11.24
CA LYS A 290 23.83 -19.54 12.71
C LYS A 290 25.23 -19.20 13.21
N VAL A 291 25.28 -18.53 14.37
CA VAL A 291 26.53 -18.21 15.08
C VAL A 291 26.46 -18.56 16.57
N GLU A 292 27.59 -18.92 17.17
CA GLU A 292 27.74 -19.11 18.62
C GLU A 292 28.72 -18.07 19.15
N LEU A 293 28.17 -17.01 19.75
CA LEU A 293 28.94 -15.88 20.24
C LEU A 293 29.67 -16.24 21.54
N LYS A 294 30.96 -15.94 21.57
CA LYS A 294 31.82 -16.14 22.74
C LYS A 294 31.84 -14.87 23.60
N ARG A 295 31.75 -15.02 24.92
CA ARG A 295 31.97 -13.89 25.84
C ARG A 295 33.40 -13.37 25.71
N HIS A 296 33.59 -12.08 25.96
CA HIS A 296 34.94 -11.57 26.19
C HIS A 296 35.58 -12.37 27.33
N GLN A 297 36.77 -12.92 27.10
CA GLN A 297 37.55 -13.51 28.19
C GLN A 297 37.92 -12.36 29.13
N GLN A 298 37.44 -12.44 30.37
CA GLN A 298 37.80 -11.53 31.46
C GLN A 298 39.20 -11.85 31.96
#